data_AF-A0A1V5EBM4-F1
#
_entry.id   AF-A0A1V5EBM4-F1
#
_cell.length_a   1.000
_cell.length_b   1.000
_cell.length_c   1.000
_cell.angle_alpha   90.00
_cell.angle_beta   90.00
_cell.angle_gamma   90.00
#
_symmetry.space_group_name_H-M   'P 1'
#
loop_
_entity.id
_entity.type
_entity.pdbx_description
1 polymer ?
#
loop_
_entity_poly.entity_id
_entity_poly.type
_entity_poly.pdbx_seq_one_letter_code
_entity_poly.pdbx_strand_id
1 'polypeptide(L)'
;MLFFSPHPPLRQKWLNDCISDAFYRDLFMNPCLSGWRHGEAKHEYMHLCHRVLSRSQLNAVAKLREAGIIANNLVVLPNPSNISLANNGVHVSLGSRILTSRFGDPSSPRQAAQEKHMGDLVIKVAEHFLPLFVGTYSADPYRFDFNDFHPERALGFLAHELDYTHLRMLWRRWQKKASIRVLGQPVTPFGPPWLDRLIALGFGLKGDFVPDFRIIDYLMALLCTDRSPALDGKLGNHDRLKRDLAEMGVFDARMSLYLFIKLRECRAMGFSGFEGRHYSLFETLMGDMAPAVDLQNLILALSFQYLAEGRIQHDMIPDDPSSESERRQIVFGAAIGLPTFFIRNDTGNRFLRGIVERTARIRHSRRYPGYIRVRHDEYRRALIRTLRVDAAALIEMMDLRETMADLSERVEYPAERGAAGRLTAAILDRCGARSPLDVAASEFNGAAERYYRGDLRRLHIREALDLLEEDLRDMETSPPEKGGPSLRQALSSATGGREAHRYLREARQSITEGVADADALKTLLRITIASLYHDVERNVDIVRGGCASVGRNASVY
;
A
#
# COMPACT_ATOMS: atom_id res chain seq x y z
N MET A 1 -17.10 -2.94 -16.17
CA MET A 1 -16.04 -3.98 -16.19
C MET A 1 -15.12 -3.73 -15.00
N LEU A 2 -14.98 -4.72 -14.11
CA LEU A 2 -14.22 -4.61 -12.86
C LEU A 2 -12.77 -5.06 -13.10
N PHE A 3 -11.78 -4.31 -12.62
CA PHE A 3 -10.36 -4.65 -12.67
C PHE A 3 -9.61 -3.91 -11.57
N PHE A 4 -8.46 -4.44 -11.15
CA PHE A 4 -7.53 -3.72 -10.29
C PHE A 4 -6.53 -2.96 -11.16
N SER A 5 -6.28 -1.70 -10.81
CA SER A 5 -5.24 -0.89 -11.43
C SER A 5 -4.63 0.02 -10.37
N PRO A 6 -3.29 0.04 -10.23
CA PRO A 6 -2.61 0.88 -9.26
C PRO A 6 -2.62 2.35 -9.70
N HIS A 7 -2.87 2.64 -10.99
CA HIS A 7 -2.91 3.99 -11.54
C HIS A 7 -4.16 4.27 -12.38
N PRO A 8 -4.54 5.55 -12.51
CA PRO A 8 -5.53 5.98 -13.50
C PRO A 8 -5.02 5.74 -14.94
N PRO A 9 -5.91 5.52 -15.91
CA PRO A 9 -5.57 5.38 -17.33
C PRO A 9 -4.73 6.55 -17.86
N LEU A 10 -3.83 6.29 -18.82
CA LEU A 10 -2.97 7.32 -19.41
C LEU A 10 -3.78 8.45 -20.04
N ARG A 11 -4.90 8.12 -20.70
CA ARG A 11 -5.81 9.12 -21.29
C ARG A 11 -6.46 10.02 -20.23
N GLN A 12 -6.73 9.49 -19.04
CA GLN A 12 -7.25 10.28 -17.92
C GLN A 12 -6.18 11.21 -17.37
N LYS A 13 -4.91 10.76 -17.30
CA LYS A 13 -3.76 11.63 -16.96
C LYS A 13 -3.60 12.77 -17.98
N TRP A 14 -3.66 12.48 -19.28
CA TRP A 14 -3.61 13.52 -20.32
C TRP A 14 -4.80 14.48 -20.27
N LEU A 15 -6.01 13.97 -20.01
CA LEU A 15 -7.18 14.82 -19.87
C LEU A 15 -7.04 15.76 -18.67
N ASN A 16 -6.56 15.25 -17.54
CA ASN A 16 -6.26 16.03 -16.35
C ASN A 16 -5.28 17.17 -16.63
N ASP A 17 -4.29 16.94 -17.48
CA ASP A 17 -3.33 17.97 -17.93
C ASP A 17 -3.94 19.08 -18.79
N CYS A 18 -5.16 18.87 -19.31
CA CYS A 18 -5.86 19.81 -20.18
C CYS A 18 -7.04 20.52 -19.53
N ILE A 19 -7.40 20.19 -18.28
CA ILE A 19 -8.60 20.72 -17.62
C ILE A 19 -8.30 21.29 -16.22
N SER A 20 -9.23 22.10 -15.71
CA SER A 20 -9.12 22.63 -14.35
C SER A 20 -9.39 21.54 -13.31
N ASP A 21 -8.77 21.69 -12.15
CA ASP A 21 -8.95 20.84 -10.96
C ASP A 21 -10.41 20.78 -10.48
N ALA A 22 -11.16 21.88 -10.64
CA ALA A 22 -12.59 21.89 -10.36
C ALA A 22 -13.38 21.01 -11.35
N PHE A 23 -13.12 21.17 -12.64
CA PHE A 23 -13.83 20.41 -13.67
C PHE A 23 -13.47 18.91 -13.64
N TYR A 24 -12.20 18.57 -13.34
CA TYR A 24 -11.80 17.19 -13.14
C TYR A 24 -12.59 16.53 -12.01
N ARG A 25 -12.77 17.22 -10.87
CA ARG A 25 -13.57 16.69 -9.76
C ARG A 25 -15.00 16.40 -10.18
N ASP A 26 -15.65 17.35 -10.85
CA ASP A 26 -17.04 17.20 -11.26
C ASP A 26 -17.24 16.01 -12.23
N LEU A 27 -16.22 15.70 -13.05
CA LEU A 27 -16.27 14.58 -13.99
C LEU A 27 -15.94 13.21 -13.37
N PHE A 28 -14.95 13.14 -12.48
CA PHE A 28 -14.35 11.86 -12.07
C PHE A 28 -14.58 11.49 -10.60
N MET A 29 -15.11 12.40 -9.77
CA MET A 29 -15.30 12.14 -8.34
C MET A 29 -16.66 11.50 -8.07
N ASN A 30 -16.80 10.23 -8.47
CA ASN A 30 -17.92 9.40 -8.05
C ASN A 30 -17.50 8.52 -6.86
N PRO A 31 -18.00 8.76 -5.63
CA PRO A 31 -17.59 7.98 -4.49
C PRO A 31 -18.20 6.57 -4.55
N CYS A 32 -17.40 5.53 -4.35
CA CYS A 32 -17.94 4.25 -3.87
C CYS A 32 -18.68 4.53 -2.55
N LEU A 33 -19.77 3.87 -2.16
CA LEU A 33 -20.43 4.16 -0.86
C LEU A 33 -19.91 3.33 0.31
N SER A 34 -18.89 2.49 0.08
CA SER A 34 -18.34 1.61 1.12
C SER A 34 -17.97 2.37 2.40
N GLY A 35 -18.51 1.92 3.53
CA GLY A 35 -18.29 2.48 4.86
C GLY A 35 -19.01 3.80 5.15
N TRP A 36 -19.93 4.26 4.29
CA TRP A 36 -20.66 5.51 4.47
C TRP A 36 -22.16 5.30 4.25
N ARG A 37 -22.96 5.80 5.19
CA ARG A 37 -24.43 5.76 5.09
C ARG A 37 -25.02 6.91 4.29
N HIS A 38 -24.28 8.00 4.14
CA HIS A 38 -24.71 9.23 3.47
C HIS A 38 -23.78 9.50 2.29
N GLY A 39 -24.30 9.34 1.08
CA GLY A 39 -23.50 9.47 -0.14
C GLY A 39 -23.01 10.89 -0.37
N GLU A 40 -23.82 11.88 -0.03
CA GLU A 40 -23.49 13.30 -0.11
C GLU A 40 -22.30 13.65 0.78
N ALA A 41 -22.31 13.17 2.03
CA ALA A 41 -21.20 13.40 2.96
C ALA A 41 -19.89 12.75 2.46
N LYS A 42 -19.99 11.57 1.83
CA LYS A 42 -18.83 10.92 1.22
C LYS A 42 -18.34 11.67 -0.01
N HIS A 43 -19.26 12.15 -0.84
CA HIS A 43 -18.95 12.96 -2.00
C HIS A 43 -18.21 14.24 -1.58
N GLU A 44 -18.72 14.97 -0.60
CA GLU A 44 -18.05 16.15 -0.02
C GLU A 44 -16.67 15.82 0.56
N TYR A 45 -16.55 14.69 1.28
CA TYR A 45 -15.28 14.21 1.80
C TYR A 45 -14.27 13.92 0.67
N MET A 46 -14.70 13.27 -0.40
CA MET A 46 -13.84 12.98 -1.54
C MET A 46 -13.40 14.28 -2.25
N HIS A 47 -14.30 15.25 -2.43
CA HIS A 47 -13.97 16.59 -2.93
C HIS A 47 -12.93 17.29 -2.05
N LEU A 48 -13.07 17.19 -0.72
CA LEU A 48 -12.09 17.71 0.22
C LEU A 48 -10.73 17.05 0.04
N CYS A 49 -10.68 15.71 0.02
CA CYS A 49 -9.44 14.96 -0.16
C CYS A 49 -8.70 15.41 -1.42
N HIS A 50 -9.40 15.52 -2.55
CA HIS A 50 -8.77 15.88 -3.82
C HIS A 50 -8.17 17.28 -3.77
N ARG A 51 -8.93 18.25 -3.27
CA ARG A 51 -8.47 19.62 -3.11
C ARG A 51 -7.25 19.70 -2.18
N VAL A 52 -7.21 18.91 -1.12
CA VAL A 52 -6.08 18.89 -0.19
C VAL A 52 -4.85 18.28 -0.84
N LEU A 53 -4.97 17.16 -1.57
CA LEU A 53 -3.83 16.55 -2.27
C LEU A 53 -3.25 17.47 -3.35
N SER A 54 -4.11 18.11 -4.14
CA SER A 54 -3.71 19.13 -5.13
C SER A 54 -2.90 20.27 -4.48
N ARG A 55 -3.37 20.81 -3.35
CA ARG A 55 -2.67 21.87 -2.60
C ARG A 55 -1.39 21.38 -1.94
N SER A 56 -1.39 20.16 -1.42
CA SER A 56 -0.24 19.53 -0.79
C SER A 56 0.90 19.38 -1.80
N GLN A 57 0.63 18.90 -3.02
CA GLN A 57 1.63 18.79 -4.07
C GLN A 57 2.24 20.14 -4.46
N LEU A 58 1.46 21.23 -4.47
CA LEU A 58 2.00 22.58 -4.68
C LEU A 58 2.94 23.00 -3.54
N ASN A 59 2.56 22.72 -2.28
CA ASN A 59 3.39 23.01 -1.12
C ASN A 59 4.65 22.14 -1.03
N ALA A 60 4.65 20.95 -1.66
CA ALA A 60 5.83 20.10 -1.76
C ALA A 60 7.00 20.82 -2.47
N VAL A 61 6.70 21.65 -3.48
CA VAL A 61 7.71 22.43 -4.23
C VAL A 61 8.50 23.35 -3.30
N ALA A 62 7.82 24.03 -2.36
CA ALA A 62 8.48 24.89 -1.38
C ALA A 62 9.44 24.10 -0.49
N LYS A 63 9.01 22.93 0.00
CA LYS A 63 9.85 22.04 0.80
C LYS A 63 11.05 21.48 0.02
N LEU A 64 10.88 21.16 -1.25
CA LEU A 64 11.98 20.72 -2.12
C LEU A 64 13.03 21.81 -2.34
N ARG A 65 12.60 23.08 -2.41
CA ARG A 65 13.49 24.24 -2.45
C ARG A 65 14.22 24.43 -1.12
N GLU A 66 13.53 24.35 0.01
CA GLU A 66 14.14 24.42 1.35
C GLU A 66 15.16 23.29 1.57
N ALA A 67 14.85 22.09 1.08
CA ALA A 67 15.76 20.96 1.08
C ALA A 67 16.94 21.12 0.10
N GLY A 68 17.03 22.21 -0.67
CA GLY A 68 18.10 22.44 -1.65
C GLY A 68 18.13 21.41 -2.78
N ILE A 69 16.99 20.77 -3.07
CA ILE A 69 16.83 19.86 -4.20
C ILE A 69 16.50 20.65 -5.46
N ILE A 70 15.59 21.61 -5.35
CA ILE A 70 15.32 22.62 -6.37
C ILE A 70 16.26 23.80 -6.11
N ALA A 71 17.29 23.92 -6.95
CA ALA A 71 18.33 24.94 -6.78
C ALA A 71 18.00 26.27 -7.48
N ASN A 72 17.16 26.25 -8.51
CA ASN A 72 16.86 27.40 -9.37
C ASN A 72 15.36 27.74 -9.32
N ASN A 73 15.01 28.99 -9.66
CA ASN A 73 13.61 29.42 -9.77
C ASN A 73 12.89 28.87 -11.02
N LEU A 74 13.58 28.07 -11.83
CA LEU A 74 13.00 27.30 -12.94
C LEU A 74 12.40 26.02 -12.37
N VAL A 75 11.10 26.05 -12.13
CA VAL A 75 10.31 24.90 -11.68
C VAL A 75 9.14 24.73 -12.63
N VAL A 76 8.85 23.49 -13.00
CA VAL A 76 7.58 23.17 -13.67
C VAL A 76 6.53 23.13 -12.58
N LEU A 77 5.73 24.20 -12.47
CA LEU A 77 4.63 24.20 -11.51
C LEU A 77 3.74 22.97 -11.78
N PRO A 78 3.49 22.12 -10.76
CA PRO A 78 2.63 20.97 -10.96
C PRO A 78 1.24 21.46 -11.35
N ASN A 79 0.56 20.67 -12.16
CA ASN A 79 -0.83 20.92 -12.52
C ASN A 79 -1.64 21.06 -11.21
N PRO A 80 -2.51 22.09 -11.07
CA PRO A 80 -3.38 22.21 -9.91
C PRO A 80 -4.31 21.01 -9.71
N SER A 81 -4.50 20.15 -10.71
CA SER A 81 -5.31 18.94 -10.61
C SER A 81 -4.46 17.69 -10.39
N ASN A 82 -4.69 16.98 -9.28
CA ASN A 82 -3.94 15.79 -8.90
C ASN A 82 -4.81 14.53 -9.03
N ILE A 83 -4.33 13.55 -9.81
CA ILE A 83 -5.07 12.29 -10.08
C ILE A 83 -4.81 11.17 -9.07
N SER A 84 -4.01 11.43 -8.01
CA SER A 84 -3.57 10.38 -7.10
C SER A 84 -4.72 9.79 -6.27
N LEU A 85 -5.85 10.46 -6.08
CA LEU A 85 -7.03 9.77 -5.49
C LEU A 85 -7.65 8.71 -6.39
N ALA A 86 -7.38 8.74 -7.69
CA ALA A 86 -7.78 7.69 -8.61
C ALA A 86 -6.77 6.53 -8.65
N ASN A 87 -5.67 6.61 -7.90
CA ASN A 87 -4.80 5.47 -7.64
C ASN A 87 -5.50 4.57 -6.60
N ASN A 88 -5.78 3.32 -6.98
CA ASN A 88 -6.44 2.37 -6.08
C ASN A 88 -5.39 1.42 -5.54
N GLY A 89 -5.08 1.53 -4.26
CA GLY A 89 -4.36 0.48 -3.55
C GLY A 89 -5.28 -0.56 -2.95
N VAL A 90 -4.68 -1.66 -2.53
CA VAL A 90 -5.37 -2.65 -1.72
C VAL A 90 -5.16 -2.32 -0.25
N HIS A 91 -6.27 -2.23 0.49
CA HIS A 91 -6.23 -2.10 1.95
C HIS A 91 -6.71 -3.41 2.57
N VAL A 92 -5.91 -3.98 3.47
CA VAL A 92 -6.27 -5.21 4.18
C VAL A 92 -6.41 -4.90 5.66
N SER A 93 -7.63 -5.04 6.18
CA SER A 93 -7.92 -4.91 7.62
C SER A 93 -7.99 -6.27 8.29
N LEU A 94 -7.19 -6.46 9.33
CA LEU A 94 -7.19 -7.65 10.19
C LEU A 94 -7.75 -7.28 11.55
N GLY A 95 -8.91 -7.84 11.91
CA GLY A 95 -9.52 -7.69 13.23
C GLY A 95 -9.11 -8.80 14.18
N SER A 96 -8.96 -8.48 15.47
CA SER A 96 -8.69 -9.47 16.52
C SER A 96 -9.85 -9.59 17.48
N ARG A 97 -10.37 -10.81 17.65
CA ARG A 97 -11.44 -11.10 18.63
C ARG A 97 -10.98 -10.86 20.07
N ILE A 98 -9.72 -11.19 20.37
CA ILE A 98 -9.14 -11.03 21.72
C ILE A 98 -8.95 -9.54 22.04
N LEU A 99 -8.42 -8.76 21.10
CA LEU A 99 -8.26 -7.32 21.31
C LEU A 99 -9.63 -6.63 21.37
N THR A 100 -10.57 -7.04 20.52
CA THR A 100 -11.94 -6.50 20.50
C THR A 100 -12.67 -6.79 21.80
N SER A 101 -12.57 -8.00 22.36
CA SER A 101 -13.18 -8.30 23.66
C SER A 101 -12.50 -7.54 24.80
N ARG A 102 -11.18 -7.29 24.70
CA ARG A 102 -10.43 -6.56 25.72
C ARG A 102 -10.71 -5.05 25.72
N PHE A 103 -10.93 -4.45 24.56
CA PHE A 103 -11.14 -3.00 24.37
C PHE A 103 -12.58 -2.65 23.98
N GLY A 104 -13.49 -3.61 24.10
CA GLY A 104 -14.87 -3.51 23.64
C GLY A 104 -15.77 -2.63 24.51
N ASP A 105 -15.28 -2.11 25.64
CA ASP A 105 -16.02 -1.15 26.45
C ASP A 105 -15.76 0.29 25.95
N PRO A 106 -16.68 0.89 25.18
CA PRO A 106 -16.50 2.21 24.61
C PRO A 106 -16.52 3.33 25.67
N SER A 107 -16.95 3.03 26.89
CA SER A 107 -17.04 4.00 27.99
C SER A 107 -15.76 4.13 28.79
N SER A 108 -14.80 3.21 28.63
CA SER A 108 -13.57 3.16 29.43
C SER A 108 -12.42 3.97 28.80
N PRO A 109 -12.05 5.15 29.33
CA PRO A 109 -10.95 5.94 28.78
C PRO A 109 -9.60 5.25 28.96
N ARG A 110 -9.47 4.43 30.01
CA ARG A 110 -8.28 3.64 30.29
C ARG A 110 -8.04 2.58 29.21
N GLN A 111 -9.08 1.87 28.78
CA GLN A 111 -8.96 0.87 27.72
C GLN A 111 -8.57 1.54 26.39
N ALA A 112 -9.20 2.66 26.03
CA ALA A 112 -8.85 3.42 24.84
C ALA A 112 -7.38 3.88 24.87
N ALA A 113 -6.90 4.38 26.02
CA ALA A 113 -5.50 4.78 26.17
C ALA A 113 -4.54 3.58 26.04
N GLN A 114 -4.91 2.40 26.56
CA GLN A 114 -4.12 1.18 26.44
C GLN A 114 -4.09 0.65 25.00
N GLU A 115 -5.24 0.61 24.32
CA GLU A 115 -5.33 0.23 22.90
C GLU A 115 -4.45 1.13 22.05
N LYS A 116 -4.52 2.45 22.27
CA LYS A 116 -3.71 3.43 21.54
C LYS A 116 -2.22 3.27 21.82
N HIS A 117 -1.84 3.10 23.09
CA HIS A 117 -0.44 2.90 23.49
C HIS A 117 0.15 1.65 22.83
N MET A 118 -0.54 0.51 22.94
CA MET A 118 -0.08 -0.75 22.34
C MET A 118 -0.09 -0.69 20.81
N GLY A 119 -1.16 -0.17 20.23
CA GLY A 119 -1.35 -0.12 18.78
C GLY A 119 -0.32 0.74 18.08
N ASP A 120 0.03 1.89 18.63
CA ASP A 120 1.07 2.75 18.06
C ASP A 120 2.44 2.07 18.11
N LEU A 121 2.80 1.44 19.23
CA LEU A 121 4.07 0.71 19.34
C LEU A 121 4.15 -0.47 18.36
N VAL A 122 3.04 -1.21 18.17
CA VAL A 122 2.96 -2.28 17.18
C VAL A 122 3.18 -1.74 15.77
N ILE A 123 2.57 -0.60 15.42
CA ILE A 123 2.78 0.04 14.11
C ILE A 123 4.25 0.43 13.94
N LYS A 124 4.89 1.02 14.94
CA LYS A 124 6.32 1.38 14.89
C LYS A 124 7.19 0.18 14.58
N VAL A 125 6.96 -0.96 15.25
CA VAL A 125 7.72 -2.19 15.00
C VAL A 125 7.46 -2.68 13.57
N ALA A 126 6.19 -2.79 13.18
CA ALA A 126 5.78 -3.30 11.88
C ALA A 126 6.33 -2.48 10.70
N GLU A 127 6.47 -1.15 10.83
CA GLU A 127 7.05 -0.28 9.79
C GLU A 127 8.46 -0.74 9.33
N HIS A 128 9.25 -1.37 10.21
CA HIS A 128 10.59 -1.87 9.87
C HIS A 128 10.58 -3.07 8.93
N PHE A 129 9.49 -3.83 8.91
CA PHE A 129 9.36 -5.04 8.08
C PHE A 129 8.71 -4.75 6.73
N LEU A 130 8.13 -3.56 6.52
CA LEU A 130 7.47 -3.16 5.28
C LEU A 130 8.31 -3.33 3.99
N PRO A 131 9.65 -3.19 4.00
CA PRO A 131 10.45 -3.46 2.82
C PRO A 131 10.34 -4.91 2.28
N LEU A 132 9.83 -5.86 3.08
CA LEU A 132 9.57 -7.24 2.64
C LEU A 132 8.38 -7.36 1.68
N PHE A 133 7.45 -6.40 1.68
CA PHE A 133 6.26 -6.45 0.81
C PHE A 133 6.50 -5.81 -0.56
N VAL A 134 7.19 -4.67 -0.55
CA VAL A 134 7.38 -3.80 -1.73
C VAL A 134 8.15 -4.52 -2.83
N GLY A 135 7.49 -4.76 -3.97
CA GLY A 135 8.04 -5.49 -5.11
C GLY A 135 8.12 -7.01 -4.94
N THR A 136 7.86 -7.53 -3.74
CA THR A 136 7.88 -8.97 -3.41
C THR A 136 6.54 -9.60 -3.68
N TYR A 137 5.47 -9.04 -3.10
CA TYR A 137 4.09 -9.53 -3.23
C TYR A 137 3.20 -8.58 -4.02
N SER A 138 3.35 -7.28 -3.83
CA SER A 138 2.68 -6.28 -4.66
C SER A 138 3.70 -5.36 -5.32
N ALA A 139 3.39 -4.87 -6.50
CA ALA A 139 4.22 -3.90 -7.19
C ALA A 139 3.38 -3.01 -8.11
N ASP A 140 4.06 -2.06 -8.73
CA ASP A 140 3.47 -1.16 -9.70
C ASP A 140 4.56 -0.63 -10.63
N PRO A 141 4.96 -1.45 -11.63
CA PRO A 141 6.01 -1.08 -12.57
C PRO A 141 5.64 0.17 -13.36
N TYR A 142 6.48 1.20 -13.28
CA TYR A 142 6.26 2.46 -13.99
C TYR A 142 7.53 3.00 -14.65
N ARG A 143 7.36 3.59 -15.83
CA ARG A 143 8.45 4.18 -16.61
C ARG A 143 8.36 5.70 -16.62
N PHE A 144 9.45 6.36 -16.19
CA PHE A 144 9.66 7.80 -16.31
C PHE A 144 10.54 8.12 -17.51
N ASP A 145 10.02 8.85 -18.50
CA ASP A 145 10.91 9.47 -19.49
C ASP A 145 11.76 10.56 -18.83
N PHE A 146 12.87 10.93 -19.47
CA PHE A 146 13.73 12.01 -19.00
C PHE A 146 12.94 13.29 -18.72
N ASN A 147 12.02 13.65 -19.61
CA ASN A 147 11.20 14.86 -19.51
C ASN A 147 10.19 14.83 -18.35
N ASP A 148 9.89 13.65 -17.80
CA ASP A 148 9.00 13.51 -16.66
C ASP A 148 9.77 13.43 -15.33
N PHE A 149 11.10 13.34 -15.39
CA PHE A 149 11.99 13.14 -14.24
C PHE A 149 12.39 14.46 -13.54
N HIS A 150 11.48 15.44 -13.53
CA HIS A 150 11.63 16.67 -12.76
C HIS A 150 11.54 16.37 -11.25
N PRO A 151 12.36 17.00 -10.40
CA PRO A 151 12.34 16.72 -8.96
C PRO A 151 10.96 16.92 -8.33
N GLU A 152 10.23 17.97 -8.71
CA GLU A 152 8.88 18.27 -8.22
C GLU A 152 7.80 17.26 -8.66
N ARG A 153 8.04 16.52 -9.75
CA ARG A 153 7.15 15.46 -10.23
C ARG A 153 7.56 14.10 -9.66
N ALA A 154 8.85 13.77 -9.74
CA ALA A 154 9.39 12.48 -9.33
C ALA A 154 9.35 12.29 -7.82
N LEU A 155 9.67 13.33 -7.02
CA LEU A 155 9.61 13.24 -5.56
C LEU A 155 8.20 13.46 -5.03
N GLY A 156 7.34 14.16 -5.77
CA GLY A 156 5.91 14.31 -5.46
C GLY A 156 5.62 14.54 -3.98
N PHE A 157 4.91 13.60 -3.36
CA PHE A 157 4.51 13.68 -1.96
C PHE A 157 5.62 13.34 -0.96
N LEU A 158 6.75 12.76 -1.37
CA LEU A 158 7.86 12.39 -0.48
C LEU A 158 8.39 13.57 0.33
N ALA A 159 8.24 14.80 -0.17
CA ALA A 159 8.59 16.02 0.55
C ALA A 159 7.77 16.24 1.85
N HIS A 160 6.62 15.58 1.98
CA HIS A 160 5.77 15.57 3.16
C HIS A 160 5.88 14.28 4.00
N GLU A 161 6.65 13.30 3.53
CA GLU A 161 6.75 11.96 4.13
C GLU A 161 8.16 11.67 4.66
N LEU A 162 9.15 12.43 4.22
CA LEU A 162 10.55 12.33 4.66
C LEU A 162 11.09 13.69 5.10
N ASP A 163 11.95 13.66 6.11
CA ASP A 163 12.76 14.80 6.52
C ASP A 163 13.72 15.21 5.40
N TYR A 164 14.09 16.50 5.36
CA TYR A 164 14.95 17.09 4.32
C TYR A 164 16.31 16.37 4.20
N THR A 165 16.82 15.77 5.28
CA THR A 165 18.08 15.03 5.26
C THR A 165 17.94 13.75 4.45
N HIS A 166 17.00 12.88 4.81
CA HIS A 166 16.80 11.61 4.12
C HIS A 166 16.24 11.80 2.70
N LEU A 167 15.37 12.81 2.49
CA LEU A 167 14.87 13.16 1.17
C LEU A 167 16.01 13.50 0.20
N ARG A 168 16.97 14.34 0.62
CA ARG A 168 18.17 14.65 -0.18
C ARG A 168 19.03 13.42 -0.44
N MET A 169 19.21 12.56 0.57
CA MET A 169 20.00 11.35 0.43
C MET A 169 19.37 10.40 -0.59
N LEU A 170 18.06 10.19 -0.48
CA LEU A 170 17.24 9.37 -1.38
C LEU A 170 17.30 9.92 -2.80
N TRP A 171 17.01 11.22 -3.00
CA TRP A 171 17.03 11.85 -4.32
C TRP A 171 18.38 11.70 -5.02
N ARG A 172 19.47 11.97 -4.31
CA ARG A 172 20.83 11.81 -4.86
C ARG A 172 21.16 10.36 -5.23
N ARG A 173 20.57 9.38 -4.56
CA ARG A 173 20.74 7.96 -4.94
C ARG A 173 19.87 7.63 -6.15
N TRP A 174 18.67 8.18 -6.23
CA TRP A 174 17.78 8.03 -7.36
C TRP A 174 18.38 8.61 -8.65
N GLN A 175 18.91 9.83 -8.61
CA GLN A 175 19.64 10.42 -9.74
C GLN A 175 20.82 9.57 -10.24
N LYS A 176 21.48 8.83 -9.34
CA LYS A 176 22.58 7.90 -9.71
C LYS A 176 22.09 6.59 -10.32
N LYS A 177 20.89 6.15 -9.94
CA LYS A 177 20.23 4.97 -10.49
C LYS A 177 19.71 5.27 -11.90
N ALA A 178 19.09 6.43 -12.08
CA ALA A 178 18.45 6.83 -13.33
C ALA A 178 19.47 6.99 -14.48
N SER A 179 18.97 6.77 -15.70
CA SER A 179 19.70 6.95 -16.96
C SER A 179 19.59 8.40 -17.44
N ILE A 180 20.21 9.30 -16.68
CA ILE A 180 20.15 10.77 -16.85
C ILE A 180 21.54 11.43 -16.81
N ARG A 181 22.60 10.67 -17.07
CA ARG A 181 23.99 11.16 -16.91
C ARG A 181 24.52 11.79 -18.20
N VAL A 182 25.08 12.98 -18.06
CA VAL A 182 25.88 13.66 -19.09
C VAL A 182 27.30 13.79 -18.56
N LEU A 183 28.29 13.26 -19.30
CA LEU A 183 29.71 13.26 -18.89
C LEU A 183 29.94 12.74 -17.45
N GLY A 184 29.18 11.72 -17.05
CA GLY A 184 29.28 11.09 -15.74
C GLY A 184 28.55 11.80 -14.60
N GLN A 185 27.98 12.99 -14.82
CA GLN A 185 27.20 13.73 -13.83
C GLN A 185 25.70 13.62 -14.13
N PRO A 186 24.84 13.40 -13.11
CA PRO A 186 23.39 13.39 -13.32
C PRO A 186 22.91 14.79 -13.69
N VAL A 187 22.13 14.89 -14.75
CA VAL A 187 21.43 16.10 -15.18
C VAL A 187 19.94 15.81 -15.09
N THR A 188 19.20 16.57 -14.29
CA THR A 188 17.74 16.49 -14.25
C THR A 188 17.16 17.43 -15.30
N PRO A 189 15.97 17.16 -15.84
CA PRO A 189 15.27 18.15 -16.66
C PRO A 189 15.04 19.42 -15.83
N PHE A 190 15.11 20.58 -16.48
CA PHE A 190 15.10 21.88 -15.81
C PHE A 190 14.41 22.98 -16.63
N GLY A 191 13.95 22.66 -17.83
CA GLY A 191 13.53 23.65 -18.81
C GLY A 191 12.12 23.42 -19.36
N PRO A 192 11.75 24.18 -20.40
CA PRO A 192 10.56 23.88 -21.18
C PRO A 192 10.66 22.50 -21.84
N PRO A 193 9.55 21.77 -22.03
CA PRO A 193 9.57 20.39 -22.53
C PRO A 193 10.29 20.19 -23.87
N TRP A 194 10.30 21.19 -24.75
CA TRP A 194 11.01 21.10 -26.03
C TRP A 194 12.53 21.10 -25.86
N LEU A 195 13.06 21.83 -24.87
CA LEU A 195 14.49 21.89 -24.58
C LEU A 195 14.96 20.59 -23.95
N ASP A 196 14.22 20.09 -22.97
CA ASP A 196 14.54 18.82 -22.32
C ASP A 196 14.50 17.64 -23.31
N ARG A 197 13.58 17.67 -24.30
CA ARG A 197 13.56 16.69 -25.40
C ARG A 197 14.83 16.72 -26.25
N LEU A 198 15.33 17.91 -26.60
CA LEU A 198 16.56 18.06 -27.38
C LEU A 198 17.78 17.56 -26.60
N ILE A 199 17.86 17.90 -25.31
CA ILE A 199 18.93 17.42 -24.42
C ILE A 199 18.87 15.89 -24.29
N ALA A 200 17.68 15.35 -24.07
CA ALA A 200 17.49 13.91 -23.97
C ALA A 200 17.95 13.18 -25.23
N LEU A 201 17.60 13.70 -26.41
CA LEU A 201 18.00 13.11 -27.68
C LEU A 201 19.51 13.25 -27.93
N GLY A 202 20.09 14.42 -27.66
CA GLY A 202 21.52 14.68 -27.87
C GLY A 202 22.43 13.84 -26.98
N PHE A 203 22.01 13.51 -25.76
CA PHE A 203 22.80 12.73 -24.79
C PHE A 203 22.28 11.32 -24.52
N GLY A 204 21.22 10.88 -25.22
CA GLY A 204 20.61 9.57 -25.03
C GLY A 204 20.03 9.35 -23.62
N LEU A 205 19.46 10.39 -23.01
CA LEU A 205 18.90 10.33 -21.66
C LEU A 205 17.54 9.66 -21.68
N LYS A 206 17.40 8.56 -20.94
CA LYS A 206 16.20 7.71 -20.96
C LYS A 206 15.26 7.98 -19.78
N GLY A 207 15.74 8.59 -18.68
CA GLY A 207 14.98 8.71 -17.43
C GLY A 207 15.17 7.50 -16.52
N ASP A 208 14.11 6.98 -15.90
CA ASP A 208 14.20 5.86 -14.95
C ASP A 208 13.03 4.85 -15.02
N PHE A 209 13.24 3.67 -14.44
CA PHE A 209 12.21 2.65 -14.23
C PHE A 209 12.01 2.40 -12.73
N VAL A 210 10.77 2.53 -12.25
CA VAL A 210 10.41 2.36 -10.84
C VAL A 210 9.62 1.05 -10.66
N PRO A 211 10.10 0.11 -9.82
CA PRO A 211 9.41 -1.16 -9.57
C PRO A 211 8.03 -1.03 -8.92
N ASP A 212 7.84 -0.05 -8.04
CA ASP A 212 6.58 0.17 -7.33
C ASP A 212 6.29 1.67 -7.20
N PHE A 213 5.63 2.24 -8.20
CA PHE A 213 5.45 3.68 -8.32
C PHE A 213 4.31 4.22 -7.44
N ARG A 214 3.23 3.46 -7.23
CA ARG A 214 2.15 3.85 -6.31
C ARG A 214 2.64 4.31 -4.93
N ILE A 215 3.66 3.66 -4.36
CA ILE A 215 4.22 4.00 -3.04
C ILE A 215 4.84 5.41 -3.03
N ILE A 216 5.15 5.97 -4.20
CA ILE A 216 5.75 7.30 -4.39
C ILE A 216 4.73 8.33 -4.93
N ASP A 217 3.79 7.88 -5.77
CA ASP A 217 2.78 8.72 -6.44
C ASP A 217 1.60 9.12 -5.54
N TYR A 218 1.54 8.59 -4.32
CA TYR A 218 0.47 8.84 -3.35
C TYR A 218 1.00 9.20 -1.97
N LEU A 219 0.20 9.91 -1.16
CA LEU A 219 0.47 10.02 0.27
C LEU A 219 0.29 8.65 0.94
N MET A 220 1.39 8.05 1.37
CA MET A 220 1.44 6.78 2.08
C MET A 220 1.58 6.96 3.58
N ALA A 221 2.49 7.82 4.04
CA ALA A 221 2.81 8.01 5.45
C ALA A 221 3.33 9.44 5.72
N LEU A 222 2.42 10.31 6.20
CA LEU A 222 2.77 11.68 6.54
C LEU A 222 3.81 11.73 7.67
N LEU A 223 4.80 12.59 7.51
CA LEU A 223 5.82 12.83 8.52
C LEU A 223 5.21 13.56 9.73
N CYS A 224 5.62 13.18 10.93
CA CYS A 224 5.29 13.94 12.14
C CYS A 224 5.92 15.36 12.14
N THR A 225 5.50 16.18 13.10
CA THR A 225 6.18 17.44 13.44
C THR A 225 6.99 17.26 14.73
N ASP A 226 7.91 18.19 15.02
CA ASP A 226 8.70 18.16 16.26
C ASP A 226 7.84 18.18 17.53
N ARG A 227 6.59 18.67 17.44
CA ARG A 227 5.67 18.80 18.58
C ARG A 227 4.58 17.73 18.61
N SER A 228 4.25 17.16 17.45
CA SER A 228 3.11 16.24 17.29
C SER A 228 3.55 14.95 16.60
N PRO A 229 4.07 13.97 17.36
CA PRO A 229 4.31 12.62 16.88
C PRO A 229 3.04 11.92 16.39
N ALA A 230 3.18 11.06 15.37
CA ALA A 230 2.06 10.25 14.89
C ALA A 230 1.79 9.02 15.77
N LEU A 231 2.83 8.46 16.41
CA LEU A 231 2.81 7.14 17.04
C LEU A 231 3.33 7.15 18.50
N ASP A 232 3.14 8.26 19.23
CA ASP A 232 3.60 8.39 20.63
C ASP A 232 2.80 7.57 21.66
N GLY A 233 1.75 6.85 21.25
CA GLY A 233 0.89 6.06 22.13
C GLY A 233 -0.04 6.90 23.02
N LYS A 234 -0.11 8.22 22.81
CA LYS A 234 -1.02 9.10 23.54
C LYS A 234 -2.31 9.30 22.77
N LEU A 235 -3.44 9.35 23.49
CA LEU A 235 -4.73 9.68 22.91
C LEU A 235 -4.69 11.03 22.18
N GLY A 236 -5.36 11.11 21.02
CA GLY A 236 -5.47 12.31 20.20
C GLY A 236 -4.17 12.75 19.50
N ASN A 237 -3.14 11.91 19.43
CA ASN A 237 -1.89 12.25 18.73
C ASN A 237 -2.09 12.52 17.24
N HIS A 238 -2.91 11.73 16.56
CA HIS A 238 -3.30 11.96 15.17
C HIS A 238 -4.00 13.31 15.00
N ASP A 239 -4.85 13.73 15.94
CA ASP A 239 -5.55 15.02 15.86
C ASP A 239 -4.63 16.22 16.11
N ARG A 240 -3.62 16.07 16.98
CA ARG A 240 -2.56 17.07 17.14
C ARG A 240 -1.76 17.22 15.83
N LEU A 241 -1.25 16.11 15.28
CA LEU A 241 -0.49 16.14 14.04
C LEU A 241 -1.30 16.69 12.86
N LYS A 242 -2.56 16.26 12.71
CA LYS A 242 -3.44 16.79 11.66
C LYS A 242 -3.66 18.30 11.75
N ARG A 243 -3.73 18.88 12.96
CA ARG A 243 -3.84 20.33 13.13
C ARG A 243 -2.57 21.04 12.70
N ASP A 244 -1.41 20.57 13.16
CA ASP A 244 -0.12 21.13 12.75
C ASP A 244 0.06 21.09 11.22
N LEU A 245 -0.24 19.94 10.59
CA LEU A 245 -0.13 19.79 9.14
C LEU A 245 -1.14 20.66 8.37
N ALA A 246 -2.30 20.95 8.95
CA ALA A 246 -3.28 21.87 8.37
C ALA A 246 -2.81 23.32 8.45
N GLU A 247 -2.19 23.72 9.55
CA GLU A 247 -1.57 25.05 9.71
C GLU A 247 -0.40 25.25 8.72
N MET A 248 0.35 24.19 8.42
CA MET A 248 1.38 24.18 7.39
C MET A 248 0.83 24.15 5.95
N GLY A 249 -0.50 24.05 5.77
CA GLY A 249 -1.15 23.92 4.47
C GLY A 249 -0.90 22.58 3.75
N VAL A 250 -0.38 21.57 4.45
CA VAL A 250 -0.04 20.25 3.88
C VAL A 250 -1.24 19.30 3.89
N PHE A 251 -2.14 19.45 4.85
CA PHE A 251 -3.24 18.51 5.11
C PHE A 251 -4.53 19.20 5.58
N ASP A 252 -5.61 18.44 5.81
CA ASP A 252 -6.84 18.95 6.45
C ASP A 252 -7.26 18.04 7.61
N ALA A 253 -7.64 18.62 8.74
CA ALA A 253 -7.92 17.87 9.96
C ALA A 253 -9.14 16.94 9.89
N ARG A 254 -10.03 17.15 8.91
CA ARG A 254 -11.19 16.28 8.64
C ARG A 254 -10.81 15.00 7.91
N MET A 255 -9.65 14.98 7.25
CA MET A 255 -9.18 13.78 6.55
C MET A 255 -8.62 12.74 7.51
N SER A 256 -8.76 11.47 7.12
CA SER A 256 -8.05 10.38 7.79
C SER A 256 -6.54 10.53 7.57
N LEU A 257 -5.75 10.59 8.64
CA LEU A 257 -4.28 10.58 8.56
C LEU A 257 -3.77 9.37 7.75
N TYR A 258 -2.79 9.63 6.88
CA TYR A 258 -2.11 8.63 6.05
C TYR A 258 -0.95 8.00 6.81
N LEU A 259 -1.00 6.67 6.94
CA LEU A 259 0.02 5.81 7.54
C LEU A 259 0.07 4.48 6.75
N PHE A 260 1.23 3.84 6.67
CA PHE A 260 1.38 2.53 6.02
C PHE A 260 0.53 1.44 6.68
N ILE A 261 0.39 1.52 8.00
CA ILE A 261 -0.47 0.67 8.82
C ILE A 261 -1.26 1.58 9.75
N LYS A 262 -2.59 1.36 9.83
CA LYS A 262 -3.46 2.09 10.76
C LYS A 262 -4.04 1.16 11.81
N LEU A 263 -4.03 1.63 13.05
CA LEU A 263 -4.84 1.05 14.12
C LEU A 263 -6.33 1.25 13.77
N ARG A 264 -7.09 0.17 13.83
CA ARG A 264 -8.55 0.17 13.85
C ARG A 264 -8.95 0.17 15.31
N GLU A 265 -9.20 1.35 15.85
CA GLU A 265 -9.59 1.53 17.25
C GLU A 265 -11.01 0.99 17.46
N CYS A 266 -11.19 0.16 18.50
CA CYS A 266 -12.46 -0.49 18.78
C CYS A 266 -13.61 0.51 18.91
N ARG A 267 -13.35 1.63 19.60
CA ARG A 267 -14.34 2.71 19.78
C ARG A 267 -14.79 3.34 18.47
N ALA A 268 -13.89 3.45 17.48
CA ALA A 268 -14.18 4.11 16.20
C ALA A 268 -14.76 3.14 15.16
N MET A 269 -14.30 1.89 15.15
CA MET A 269 -14.59 0.91 14.11
C MET A 269 -15.56 -0.20 14.53
N GLY A 270 -15.84 -0.33 15.83
CA GLY A 270 -16.59 -1.46 16.39
C GLY A 270 -15.76 -2.74 16.60
N PHE A 271 -14.48 -2.72 16.23
CA PHE A 271 -13.53 -3.81 16.46
C PHE A 271 -12.11 -3.26 16.60
N SER A 272 -11.24 -4.00 17.30
CA SER A 272 -9.83 -3.69 17.43
C SER A 272 -9.00 -4.49 16.41
N GLY A 273 -8.09 -3.82 15.70
CA GLY A 273 -7.30 -4.45 14.66
C GLY A 273 -6.35 -3.50 13.94
N PHE A 274 -5.82 -3.94 12.79
CA PHE A 274 -4.87 -3.15 12.00
C PHE A 274 -5.20 -3.22 10.52
N GLU A 275 -5.05 -2.10 9.82
CA GLU A 275 -5.21 -1.99 8.37
C GLU A 275 -3.86 -1.71 7.71
N GLY A 276 -3.38 -2.63 6.88
CA GLY A 276 -2.26 -2.40 5.97
C GLY A 276 -2.73 -1.65 4.73
N ARG A 277 -2.07 -0.53 4.42
CA ARG A 277 -2.37 0.37 3.27
C ARG A 277 -1.24 0.45 2.24
N HIS A 278 -0.19 -0.35 2.44
CA HIS A 278 1.05 -0.33 1.70
C HIS A 278 1.06 -1.25 0.46
N TYR A 279 -0.05 -1.88 0.12
CA TYR A 279 -0.12 -2.78 -1.04
C TYR A 279 -0.49 -2.04 -2.32
N SER A 280 0.28 -2.29 -3.37
CA SER A 280 0.03 -1.76 -4.71
C SER A 280 -0.87 -2.72 -5.49
N LEU A 281 -0.40 -3.30 -6.60
CA LEU A 281 -1.12 -4.31 -7.36
C LEU A 281 -0.54 -5.69 -7.08
N PHE A 282 -1.41 -6.66 -6.80
CA PHE A 282 -1.04 -8.08 -6.78
C PHE A 282 -1.17 -8.67 -8.18
N GLU A 283 -0.27 -9.57 -8.55
CA GLU A 283 -0.39 -10.32 -9.81
C GLU A 283 -1.35 -11.51 -9.66
N THR A 284 -1.36 -12.14 -8.49
CA THR A 284 -2.25 -13.26 -8.15
C THR A 284 -2.87 -13.02 -6.78
N LEU A 285 -4.15 -13.36 -6.63
CA LEU A 285 -4.85 -13.26 -5.34
C LEU A 285 -4.34 -14.34 -4.38
N MET A 286 -4.22 -15.58 -4.84
CA MET A 286 -3.79 -16.68 -3.97
C MET A 286 -2.27 -16.80 -3.86
N GLY A 287 -1.53 -16.52 -4.93
CA GLY A 287 -0.07 -16.62 -4.94
C GLY A 287 0.65 -15.40 -4.34
N ASP A 288 0.00 -14.23 -4.26
CA ASP A 288 0.63 -13.01 -3.74
C ASP A 288 -0.15 -12.33 -2.63
N MET A 289 -1.46 -12.10 -2.80
CA MET A 289 -2.24 -11.40 -1.77
C MET A 289 -2.36 -12.24 -0.50
N ALA A 290 -2.75 -13.52 -0.60
CA ALA A 290 -2.87 -14.40 0.57
C ALA A 290 -1.57 -14.48 1.41
N PRO A 291 -0.39 -14.84 0.86
CA PRO A 291 0.84 -14.88 1.65
C PRO A 291 1.29 -13.50 2.17
N ALA A 292 0.95 -12.40 1.48
CA ALA A 292 1.17 -11.06 2.02
C ALA A 292 0.30 -10.79 3.26
N VAL A 293 -0.97 -11.19 3.24
CA VAL A 293 -1.86 -11.06 4.40
C VAL A 293 -1.35 -11.90 5.57
N ASP A 294 -0.88 -13.12 5.31
CA ASP A 294 -0.26 -13.97 6.33
C ASP A 294 0.99 -13.35 6.94
N LEU A 295 1.87 -12.80 6.10
CA LEU A 295 3.08 -12.12 6.55
C LEU A 295 2.75 -10.88 7.39
N GLN A 296 1.73 -10.10 6.99
CA GLN A 296 1.24 -8.98 7.80
C GLN A 296 0.75 -9.46 9.16
N ASN A 297 -0.02 -10.54 9.21
CA ASN A 297 -0.52 -11.11 10.46
C ASN A 297 0.62 -11.59 11.36
N LEU A 298 1.61 -12.29 10.80
CA LEU A 298 2.81 -12.74 11.50
C LEU A 298 3.60 -11.56 12.12
N ILE A 299 3.81 -10.49 11.35
CA ILE A 299 4.54 -9.31 11.82
C ILE A 299 3.78 -8.61 12.95
N LEU A 300 2.45 -8.50 12.84
CA LEU A 300 1.61 -7.93 13.89
C LEU A 300 1.67 -8.80 15.16
N ALA A 301 1.55 -10.13 15.03
CA ALA A 301 1.65 -11.06 16.14
C ALA A 301 3.03 -10.99 16.83
N LEU A 302 4.12 -10.97 16.05
CA LEU A 302 5.48 -10.81 16.58
C LEU A 302 5.66 -9.46 17.31
N SER A 303 5.07 -8.39 16.78
CA SER A 303 5.12 -7.08 17.41
C SER A 303 4.42 -7.09 18.79
N PHE A 304 3.29 -7.77 18.91
CA PHE A 304 2.64 -8.01 20.20
C PHE A 304 3.47 -8.91 21.12
N GLN A 305 4.13 -9.94 20.60
CA GLN A 305 5.03 -10.79 21.38
C GLN A 305 6.18 -9.98 21.99
N TYR A 306 6.84 -9.12 21.20
CA TYR A 306 7.88 -8.22 21.73
C TYR A 306 7.38 -7.27 22.82
N LEU A 307 6.16 -6.76 22.67
CA LEU A 307 5.52 -5.92 23.68
C LEU A 307 5.23 -6.71 24.96
N ALA A 308 4.66 -7.91 24.84
CA ALA A 308 4.34 -8.77 25.97
C ALA A 308 5.58 -9.23 26.74
N GLU A 309 6.69 -9.49 26.03
CA GLU A 309 7.99 -9.85 26.61
C GLU A 309 8.75 -8.64 27.19
N GLY A 310 8.24 -7.41 27.02
CA GLY A 310 8.91 -6.18 27.46
C GLY A 310 10.19 -5.86 26.69
N ARG A 311 10.41 -6.49 25.52
CA ARG A 311 11.59 -6.29 24.66
C ARG A 311 11.59 -4.98 23.91
N ILE A 312 10.41 -4.35 23.79
CA ILE A 312 10.25 -3.06 23.11
C ILE A 312 9.39 -2.11 23.91
N GLN A 313 9.76 -0.83 23.87
CA GLN A 313 9.05 0.29 24.48
C GLN A 313 9.06 1.49 23.52
N HIS A 314 8.20 2.49 23.74
CA HIS A 314 8.10 3.66 22.86
C HIS A 314 9.41 4.44 22.74
N ASP A 315 10.21 4.52 23.79
CA ASP A 315 11.49 5.25 23.80
C ASP A 315 12.59 4.55 22.96
N MET A 316 12.44 3.24 22.70
CA MET A 316 13.35 2.46 21.86
C MET A 316 13.19 2.76 20.36
N ILE A 317 12.04 3.32 19.97
CA ILE A 317 11.72 3.71 18.59
C ILE A 317 11.19 5.15 18.63
N PRO A 318 12.08 6.15 18.57
CA PRO A 318 11.67 7.56 18.65
C PRO A 318 10.77 7.98 17.49
N ASP A 319 9.90 8.98 17.76
CA ASP A 319 8.93 9.52 16.80
C ASP A 319 9.21 10.98 16.44
N ASP A 320 10.47 11.42 16.53
CA ASP A 320 10.87 12.69 15.94
C ASP A 320 10.98 12.57 14.41
N PRO A 321 10.83 13.69 13.66
CA PRO A 321 10.82 13.65 12.20
C PRO A 321 12.05 12.96 11.59
N SER A 322 13.24 13.12 12.19
CA SER A 322 14.45 12.46 11.69
C SER A 322 14.38 10.95 11.88
N SER A 323 13.98 10.46 13.05
CA SER A 323 13.87 9.02 13.35
C SER A 323 12.75 8.35 12.54
N GLU A 324 11.62 9.02 12.33
CA GLU A 324 10.55 8.53 11.44
C GLU A 324 11.04 8.41 10.00
N SER A 325 11.69 9.47 9.52
CA SER A 325 12.21 9.51 8.17
C SER A 325 13.31 8.47 7.97
N GLU A 326 14.16 8.23 8.98
CA GLU A 326 15.23 7.24 8.92
C GLU A 326 14.70 5.82 8.67
N ARG A 327 13.65 5.39 9.37
CA ARG A 327 13.03 4.06 9.18
C ARG A 327 12.18 3.99 7.91
N ARG A 328 11.46 5.07 7.54
CA ARG A 328 10.55 5.08 6.37
C ARG A 328 11.28 5.21 5.04
N GLN A 329 12.46 5.83 4.98
CA GLN A 329 13.26 5.90 3.74
C GLN A 329 13.55 4.50 3.17
N ILE A 330 13.56 3.46 4.02
CA ILE A 330 13.85 2.09 3.62
C ILE A 330 12.71 1.55 2.74
N VAL A 331 11.47 1.90 3.04
CA VAL A 331 10.29 1.50 2.26
C VAL A 331 10.29 2.24 0.91
N PHE A 332 10.41 3.56 0.94
CA PHE A 332 10.43 4.38 -0.29
C PHE A 332 11.63 4.05 -1.18
N GLY A 333 12.81 3.84 -0.59
CA GLY A 333 14.01 3.43 -1.33
C GLY A 333 13.85 2.06 -1.99
N ALA A 334 13.17 1.12 -1.32
CA ALA A 334 12.85 -0.18 -1.91
C ALA A 334 11.85 -0.04 -3.08
N ALA A 335 10.82 0.79 -2.94
CA ALA A 335 9.82 1.06 -3.99
C ALA A 335 10.44 1.67 -5.25
N ILE A 336 11.35 2.61 -5.07
CA ILE A 336 12.15 3.22 -6.16
C ILE A 336 13.12 2.20 -6.79
N GLY A 337 13.47 1.13 -6.09
CA GLY A 337 14.50 0.17 -6.53
C GLY A 337 15.93 0.69 -6.29
N LEU A 338 16.14 1.48 -5.24
CA LEU A 338 17.47 1.90 -4.83
C LEU A 338 18.26 0.72 -4.26
N PRO A 339 19.58 0.62 -4.51
CA PRO A 339 20.37 -0.49 -3.99
C PRO A 339 20.76 -0.31 -2.52
N THR A 340 20.73 0.92 -2.00
CA THR A 340 21.22 1.23 -0.64
C THR A 340 20.50 2.44 -0.03
N PHE A 341 20.38 2.43 1.29
CA PHE A 341 19.91 3.55 2.13
C PHE A 341 20.94 3.89 3.22
N PHE A 342 20.65 4.91 4.05
CA PHE A 342 21.57 5.42 5.06
C PHE A 342 20.93 5.46 6.44
N ILE A 343 21.66 4.96 7.45
CA ILE A 343 21.27 4.98 8.87
C ILE A 343 22.35 5.72 9.65
N ARG A 344 21.97 6.54 10.63
CA ARG A 344 22.92 7.18 11.54
C ARG A 344 23.66 6.15 12.37
N ASN A 345 24.97 6.34 12.53
CA ASN A 345 25.79 5.51 13.42
C ASN A 345 25.27 5.54 14.86
N ASP A 346 24.75 6.69 15.30
CA ASP A 346 24.25 6.98 16.64
C ASP A 346 22.71 7.00 16.70
N THR A 347 22.03 6.25 15.82
CA THR A 347 20.56 6.23 15.79
C THR A 347 19.95 5.94 17.16
N GLY A 348 18.95 6.76 17.53
CA GLY A 348 18.15 6.55 18.73
C GLY A 348 17.17 5.38 18.60
N ASN A 349 16.91 4.92 17.36
CA ASN A 349 16.07 3.77 17.08
C ASN A 349 16.84 2.46 17.38
N ARG A 350 16.75 2.01 18.63
CA ARG A 350 17.43 0.81 19.14
C ARG A 350 16.97 -0.46 18.43
N PHE A 351 15.71 -0.50 17.99
CA PHE A 351 15.16 -1.64 17.25
C PHE A 351 15.77 -1.75 15.85
N LEU A 352 15.79 -0.65 15.10
CA LEU A 352 16.43 -0.57 13.79
C LEU A 352 17.92 -0.92 13.87
N ARG A 353 18.62 -0.41 14.89
CA ARG A 353 20.02 -0.74 15.14
C ARG A 353 20.24 -2.24 15.29
N GLY A 354 19.41 -2.93 16.07
CA GLY A 354 19.50 -4.39 16.25
C GLY A 354 19.31 -5.18 14.95
N ILE A 355 18.43 -4.72 14.04
CA ILE A 355 18.28 -5.33 12.71
C ILE A 355 19.51 -5.06 11.83
N VAL A 356 20.04 -3.82 11.86
CA VAL A 356 21.22 -3.41 11.09
C VAL A 356 22.48 -4.17 11.53
N GLU A 357 22.64 -4.44 12.83
CA GLU A 357 23.74 -5.27 13.36
C GLU A 357 23.71 -6.71 12.81
N ARG A 358 22.52 -7.23 12.50
CA ARG A 358 22.33 -8.54 11.84
C ARG A 358 22.44 -8.46 10.31
N THR A 359 22.70 -7.28 9.75
CA THR A 359 22.77 -7.05 8.30
C THR A 359 24.21 -7.15 7.79
N ALA A 360 24.43 -7.96 6.75
CA ALA A 360 25.74 -8.11 6.14
C ALA A 360 26.11 -6.92 5.24
N ARG A 361 27.40 -6.77 4.93
CA ARG A 361 27.94 -5.81 3.95
C ARG A 361 27.57 -4.34 4.22
N ILE A 362 27.44 -3.97 5.50
CA ILE A 362 27.31 -2.59 5.93
C ILE A 362 28.66 -1.87 5.82
N ARG A 363 28.64 -0.56 5.52
CA ARG A 363 29.86 0.25 5.46
C ARG A 363 29.60 1.69 5.81
N HIS A 364 30.56 2.37 6.44
CA HIS A 364 30.44 3.81 6.66
C HIS A 364 30.38 4.60 5.34
N SER A 365 29.56 5.64 5.34
CA SER A 365 29.42 6.55 4.21
C SER A 365 30.56 7.55 4.19
N ARG A 366 31.36 7.54 3.12
CA ARG A 366 32.40 8.58 2.89
C ARG A 366 31.79 9.96 2.59
N ARG A 367 30.56 10.00 2.06
CA ARG A 367 29.88 11.25 1.66
C ARG A 367 29.07 11.87 2.78
N TYR A 368 28.53 11.05 3.67
CA TYR A 368 27.70 11.47 4.79
C TYR A 368 28.39 10.99 6.07
N PRO A 369 29.34 11.78 6.61
CA PRO A 369 29.99 11.46 7.89
C PRO A 369 28.95 11.19 8.97
N GLY A 370 29.18 10.16 9.80
CA GLY A 370 28.22 9.75 10.83
C GLY A 370 27.10 8.80 10.35
N TYR A 371 27.08 8.40 9.07
CA TYR A 371 26.09 7.44 8.56
C TYR A 371 26.72 6.12 8.12
N ILE A 372 26.00 5.03 8.36
CA ILE A 372 26.18 3.71 7.79
C ILE A 372 25.36 3.61 6.51
N ARG A 373 25.96 3.09 5.45
CA ARG A 373 25.28 2.74 4.22
C ARG A 373 24.94 1.26 4.23
N VAL A 374 23.66 0.96 4.11
CA VAL A 374 23.09 -0.40 4.17
C VAL A 374 22.52 -0.77 2.80
N ARG A 375 22.64 -2.04 2.40
CA ARG A 375 22.02 -2.54 1.16
C ARG A 375 20.60 -3.03 1.42
N HIS A 376 19.66 -2.77 0.51
CA HIS A 376 18.27 -3.21 0.68
C HIS A 376 18.13 -4.74 0.68
N ASP A 377 18.86 -5.44 -0.18
CA ASP A 377 18.80 -6.91 -0.26
C ASP A 377 19.31 -7.56 1.03
N GLU A 378 20.44 -7.08 1.56
CA GLU A 378 20.98 -7.58 2.84
C GLU A 378 20.06 -7.25 4.03
N TYR A 379 19.40 -6.08 4.02
CA TYR A 379 18.43 -5.72 5.05
C TYR A 379 17.20 -6.64 5.02
N ARG A 380 16.65 -6.93 3.83
CA ARG A 380 15.55 -7.89 3.66
C ARG A 380 15.92 -9.29 4.17
N ARG A 381 17.13 -9.77 3.83
CA ARG A 381 17.65 -11.04 4.39
C ARG A 381 17.75 -11.01 5.91
N ALA A 382 18.18 -9.88 6.49
CA ALA A 382 18.23 -9.72 7.94
C ALA A 382 16.85 -9.73 8.59
N LEU A 383 15.84 -9.10 7.96
CA LEU A 383 14.45 -9.16 8.42
C LEU A 383 13.90 -10.59 8.39
N ILE A 384 14.14 -11.35 7.31
CA ILE A 384 13.73 -12.77 7.23
C ILE A 384 14.41 -13.60 8.33
N ARG A 385 15.70 -13.40 8.57
CA ARG A 385 16.40 -14.06 9.69
C ARG A 385 15.78 -13.70 11.04
N THR A 386 15.46 -12.43 11.27
CA THR A 386 14.77 -11.97 12.47
C THR A 386 13.42 -12.67 12.62
N LEU A 387 12.59 -12.74 11.57
CA LEU A 387 11.31 -13.46 11.61
C LEU A 387 11.51 -14.95 11.94
N ARG A 388 12.45 -15.62 11.28
CA ARG A 388 12.72 -17.06 11.51
C ARG A 388 13.18 -17.37 12.94
N VAL A 389 13.92 -16.47 13.57
CA VAL A 389 14.43 -16.66 14.93
C VAL A 389 13.41 -16.22 15.96
N ASP A 390 12.95 -14.97 15.88
CA ASP A 390 12.16 -14.34 16.92
C ASP A 390 10.67 -14.75 16.85
N ALA A 391 10.17 -15.16 15.67
CA ALA A 391 8.78 -15.61 15.46
C ALA A 391 8.65 -17.12 15.19
N ALA A 392 9.67 -17.93 15.54
CA ALA A 392 9.67 -19.37 15.24
C ALA A 392 8.39 -20.09 15.70
N ALA A 393 7.98 -19.86 16.96
CA ALA A 393 6.77 -20.45 17.52
C ALA A 393 5.49 -19.93 16.84
N LEU A 394 5.45 -18.66 16.42
CA LEU A 394 4.32 -18.09 15.68
C LEU A 394 4.22 -18.67 14.28
N ILE A 395 5.35 -18.86 13.59
CA ILE A 395 5.40 -19.49 12.26
C ILE A 395 4.85 -20.91 12.33
N GLU A 396 5.19 -21.68 13.37
CA GLU A 396 4.64 -23.01 13.58
C GLU A 396 3.14 -22.97 13.91
N MET A 397 2.74 -22.11 14.86
CA MET A 397 1.34 -21.97 15.30
C MET A 397 0.40 -21.53 14.17
N MET A 398 0.88 -20.70 13.25
CA MET A 398 0.12 -20.15 12.12
C MET A 398 0.33 -20.96 10.83
N ASP A 399 1.10 -22.04 10.87
CA ASP A 399 1.50 -22.89 9.73
C ASP A 399 2.11 -22.13 8.53
N LEU A 400 2.99 -21.16 8.81
CA LEU A 400 3.57 -20.25 7.81
C LEU A 400 4.93 -20.71 7.27
N ARG A 401 5.27 -22.00 7.40
CA ARG A 401 6.58 -22.51 6.95
C ARG A 401 6.79 -22.32 5.45
N GLU A 402 5.78 -22.64 4.65
CA GLU A 402 5.81 -22.49 3.19
C GLU A 402 5.83 -21.01 2.79
N THR A 403 5.01 -20.17 3.43
CA THR A 403 5.02 -18.70 3.24
C THR A 403 6.40 -18.11 3.50
N MET A 404 7.11 -18.57 4.54
CA MET A 404 8.46 -18.11 4.85
C MET A 404 9.53 -18.65 3.89
N ALA A 405 9.33 -19.82 3.30
CA ALA A 405 10.19 -20.36 2.25
C ALA A 405 10.01 -19.57 0.95
N ASP A 406 8.77 -19.37 0.51
CA ASP A 406 8.41 -18.54 -0.65
C ASP A 406 8.94 -17.10 -0.51
N LEU A 407 8.72 -16.45 0.64
CA LEU A 407 9.26 -15.12 0.92
C LEU A 407 10.78 -15.05 0.71
N SER A 408 11.49 -16.11 1.12
CA SER A 408 12.95 -16.17 0.98
C SER A 408 13.36 -16.29 -0.48
N GLU A 409 12.69 -17.15 -1.25
CA GLU A 409 12.95 -17.26 -2.69
C GLU A 409 12.67 -15.95 -3.43
N ARG A 410 11.59 -15.24 -3.08
CA ARG A 410 11.26 -13.94 -3.69
C ARG A 410 12.29 -12.86 -3.40
N VAL A 411 12.90 -12.88 -2.21
CA VAL A 411 13.97 -11.93 -1.85
C VAL A 411 15.29 -12.28 -2.52
N GLU A 412 15.60 -13.57 -2.72
CA GLU A 412 16.82 -14.00 -3.43
C GLU A 412 16.73 -13.84 -4.95
N TYR A 413 15.56 -14.11 -5.54
CA TYR A 413 15.29 -14.08 -6.97
C TYR A 413 14.17 -13.08 -7.32
N PRO A 414 14.36 -11.77 -7.06
CA PRO A 414 13.28 -10.79 -7.17
C PRO A 414 12.81 -10.55 -8.62
N ALA A 415 13.64 -10.84 -9.63
CA ALA A 415 13.26 -10.69 -11.03
C ALA A 415 12.36 -11.83 -11.51
N GLU A 416 12.60 -13.06 -11.06
CA GLU A 416 11.87 -14.25 -11.47
C GLU A 416 10.69 -14.56 -10.56
N ARG A 417 10.87 -14.38 -9.24
CA ARG A 417 9.92 -14.77 -8.21
C ARG A 417 9.17 -13.59 -7.60
N GLY A 418 9.71 -12.37 -7.62
CA GLY A 418 9.04 -11.20 -7.06
C GLY A 418 7.92 -10.67 -7.96
N ALA A 419 6.85 -10.15 -7.36
CA ALA A 419 5.72 -9.56 -8.09
C ALA A 419 6.15 -8.44 -9.05
N ALA A 420 7.11 -7.59 -8.65
CA ALA A 420 7.64 -6.54 -9.53
C ALA A 420 8.29 -7.13 -10.79
N GLY A 421 9.08 -8.19 -10.64
CA GLY A 421 9.77 -8.85 -11.75
C GLY A 421 8.81 -9.51 -12.73
N ARG A 422 7.85 -10.29 -12.21
CA ARG A 422 6.85 -11.00 -13.03
C ARG A 422 5.89 -10.05 -13.76
N LEU A 423 5.38 -9.03 -13.08
CA LEU A 423 4.58 -7.98 -13.73
C LEU A 423 5.38 -7.26 -14.82
N THR A 424 6.64 -6.91 -14.55
CA THR A 424 7.50 -6.25 -15.54
C THR A 424 7.74 -7.14 -16.75
N ALA A 425 8.02 -8.43 -16.55
CA ALA A 425 8.22 -9.39 -17.64
C ALA A 425 6.97 -9.48 -18.53
N ALA A 426 5.78 -9.64 -17.94
CA ALA A 426 4.52 -9.71 -18.67
C ALA A 426 4.23 -8.43 -19.49
N ILE A 427 4.59 -7.26 -18.96
CA ILE A 427 4.45 -5.98 -19.67
C ILE A 427 5.46 -5.87 -20.83
N LEU A 428 6.70 -6.30 -20.61
CA LEU A 428 7.76 -6.28 -21.62
C LEU A 428 7.50 -7.25 -22.77
N ASP A 429 6.94 -8.42 -22.50
CA ASP A 429 6.52 -9.40 -23.50
C ASP A 429 5.50 -8.78 -24.46
N ARG A 430 4.57 -7.97 -23.94
CA ARG A 430 3.59 -7.21 -24.75
C ARG A 430 4.24 -6.09 -25.58
N CYS A 431 5.39 -5.58 -25.17
CA CYS A 431 6.16 -4.59 -25.92
C CYS A 431 7.17 -5.23 -26.88
N GLY A 432 7.42 -6.55 -26.78
CA GLY A 432 8.51 -7.21 -27.52
C GLY A 432 9.90 -6.75 -27.11
N ALA A 433 10.08 -6.33 -25.84
CA ALA A 433 11.32 -5.74 -25.33
C ALA A 433 11.96 -6.56 -24.21
N ARG A 434 13.26 -6.37 -23.97
CA ARG A 434 14.00 -7.08 -22.90
C ARG A 434 14.23 -6.25 -21.64
N SER A 435 14.09 -4.93 -21.73
CA SER A 435 14.34 -4.01 -20.63
C SER A 435 13.33 -2.85 -20.68
N PRO A 436 12.84 -2.34 -19.53
CA PRO A 436 11.95 -1.18 -19.51
C PRO A 436 12.62 0.08 -20.07
N LEU A 437 13.95 0.17 -20.04
CA LEU A 437 14.70 1.30 -20.60
C LEU A 437 14.87 1.23 -22.13
N ASP A 438 14.49 0.12 -22.78
CA ASP A 438 14.59 -0.03 -24.23
C ASP A 438 13.33 0.40 -24.98
N VAL A 439 12.27 0.71 -24.24
CA VAL A 439 10.98 1.18 -24.75
C VAL A 439 10.68 2.60 -24.25
N ALA A 440 9.89 3.34 -25.01
CA ALA A 440 9.42 4.66 -24.61
C ALA A 440 8.50 4.55 -23.39
N ALA A 441 8.50 5.56 -22.50
CA ALA A 441 7.66 5.52 -21.30
C ALA A 441 6.16 5.40 -21.62
N SER A 442 5.67 6.10 -22.64
CA SER A 442 4.27 6.04 -23.08
C SER A 442 3.88 4.64 -23.58
N GLU A 443 4.79 3.95 -24.26
CA GLU A 443 4.58 2.60 -24.76
C GLU A 443 4.53 1.59 -23.62
N PHE A 444 5.53 1.62 -22.72
CA PHE A 444 5.57 0.75 -21.54
C PHE A 444 4.34 0.94 -20.65
N ASN A 445 4.06 2.19 -20.25
CA ASN A 445 2.94 2.49 -19.35
C ASN A 445 1.59 2.17 -20.02
N GLY A 446 1.49 2.33 -21.35
CA GLY A 446 0.31 1.94 -22.11
C GLY A 446 0.14 0.42 -22.21
N ALA A 447 1.24 -0.33 -22.32
CA ALA A 447 1.22 -1.79 -22.26
C ALA A 447 0.83 -2.30 -20.87
N ALA A 448 1.33 -1.66 -19.82
CA ALA A 448 0.93 -1.93 -18.44
C ALA A 448 -0.59 -1.76 -18.25
N GLU A 449 -1.16 -0.62 -18.69
CA GLU A 449 -2.60 -0.40 -18.63
C GLU A 449 -3.39 -1.50 -19.37
N ARG A 450 -2.95 -1.90 -20.57
CA ARG A 450 -3.61 -2.96 -21.35
C ARG A 450 -3.51 -4.33 -20.66
N TYR A 451 -2.37 -4.63 -20.06
CA TYR A 451 -2.15 -5.88 -19.32
C TYR A 451 -3.08 -5.96 -18.10
N TYR A 452 -3.11 -4.91 -17.28
CA TYR A 452 -3.95 -4.85 -16.07
C TYR A 452 -5.43 -4.99 -16.41
N ARG A 453 -5.89 -4.27 -17.43
CA ARG A 453 -7.30 -4.27 -17.86
C ARG A 453 -7.68 -5.54 -18.62
N GLY A 454 -6.72 -6.29 -19.14
CA GLY A 454 -6.94 -7.44 -20.01
C GLY A 454 -6.62 -8.76 -19.32
N ASP A 455 -5.35 -9.19 -19.39
CA ASP A 455 -4.92 -10.52 -18.94
C ASP A 455 -5.02 -10.67 -17.44
N LEU A 456 -4.52 -9.67 -16.70
CA LEU A 456 -4.53 -9.71 -15.25
C LEU A 456 -5.96 -9.68 -14.70
N ARG A 457 -6.84 -8.88 -15.32
CA ARG A 457 -8.29 -8.92 -15.03
C ARG A 457 -8.86 -10.32 -15.19
N ARG A 458 -8.58 -11.00 -16.30
CA ARG A 458 -9.06 -12.37 -16.55
C ARG A 458 -8.45 -13.38 -15.57
N LEU A 459 -7.20 -13.19 -15.16
CA LEU A 459 -6.56 -14.02 -14.15
C LEU A 459 -7.27 -13.88 -12.80
N HIS A 460 -7.43 -12.66 -12.31
CA HIS A 460 -8.13 -12.40 -11.04
C HIS A 460 -9.59 -12.87 -11.04
N ILE A 461 -10.32 -12.68 -12.14
CA ILE A 461 -11.69 -13.20 -12.24
C ILE A 461 -11.69 -14.73 -12.18
N ARG A 462 -10.75 -15.40 -12.85
CA ARG A 462 -10.66 -16.86 -12.79
C ARG A 462 -10.36 -17.35 -11.37
N GLU A 463 -9.36 -16.77 -10.70
CA GLU A 463 -9.02 -17.11 -9.31
C GLU A 463 -10.19 -16.88 -8.36
N ALA A 464 -10.89 -15.74 -8.48
CA ALA A 464 -12.05 -15.45 -7.65
C ALA A 464 -13.22 -16.39 -7.92
N LEU A 465 -13.42 -16.82 -9.16
CA LEU A 465 -14.44 -17.81 -9.52
C LEU A 465 -14.08 -19.22 -9.04
N ASP A 466 -12.79 -19.58 -9.03
CA ASP A 466 -12.32 -20.85 -8.45
C ASP A 466 -12.63 -20.90 -6.95
N LEU A 467 -12.26 -19.85 -6.21
CA LEU A 467 -12.56 -19.74 -4.78
C LEU A 467 -14.06 -19.79 -4.49
N LEU A 468 -14.86 -19.02 -5.25
CA LEU A 468 -16.31 -19.03 -5.08
C LEU A 468 -16.92 -20.40 -5.43
N GLU A 469 -16.40 -21.11 -6.42
CA GLU A 469 -16.87 -22.47 -6.75
C GLU A 469 -16.61 -23.45 -5.60
N GLU A 470 -15.42 -23.39 -5.00
CA GLU A 470 -15.05 -24.19 -3.82
C GLU A 470 -15.97 -23.89 -2.63
N ASP A 471 -16.16 -22.61 -2.29
CA ASP A 471 -17.05 -22.19 -1.20
C ASP A 471 -18.49 -22.69 -1.42
N LEU A 472 -19.02 -22.56 -2.64
CA LEU A 472 -20.37 -23.03 -2.97
C LEU A 472 -20.51 -24.55 -2.85
N ARG A 473 -19.50 -25.31 -3.30
CA ARG A 473 -19.50 -26.77 -3.16
C ARG A 473 -19.50 -27.16 -1.68
N ASP A 474 -18.70 -26.49 -0.86
CA ASP A 474 -18.65 -26.74 0.57
C ASP A 474 -20.00 -26.42 1.24
N MET A 475 -20.63 -25.30 0.90
CA MET A 475 -21.96 -24.91 1.41
C MET A 475 -23.06 -25.91 1.01
N GLU A 476 -23.03 -26.43 -0.21
CA GLU A 476 -24.03 -27.37 -0.73
C GLU A 476 -23.86 -28.80 -0.18
N THR A 477 -22.64 -29.20 0.15
CA THR A 477 -22.33 -30.52 0.72
C THR A 477 -22.37 -30.55 2.26
N SER A 478 -22.17 -29.40 2.92
CA SER A 478 -22.15 -29.30 4.38
C SER A 478 -23.51 -29.65 5.03
N PRO A 479 -23.56 -30.37 6.18
CA PRO A 479 -24.82 -30.73 6.83
C PRO A 479 -25.75 -29.54 7.09
N PRO A 480 -27.07 -29.71 7.06
CA PRO A 480 -28.05 -28.62 7.20
C PRO A 480 -27.87 -27.77 8.46
N GLU A 481 -27.33 -28.36 9.53
CA GLU A 481 -27.02 -27.71 10.82
C GLU A 481 -25.90 -26.66 10.73
N LYS A 482 -25.04 -26.72 9.71
CA LYS A 482 -23.95 -25.75 9.46
C LYS A 482 -24.26 -24.73 8.37
N GLY A 483 -25.14 -25.05 7.42
CA GLY A 483 -25.44 -24.19 6.27
C GLY A 483 -26.67 -23.31 6.43
N GLY A 484 -27.56 -23.61 7.38
CA GLY A 484 -28.85 -22.94 7.50
C GLY A 484 -29.82 -23.34 6.37
N PRO A 485 -31.06 -23.76 6.65
CA PRO A 485 -32.05 -24.10 5.62
C PRO A 485 -32.32 -22.96 4.61
N SER A 486 -32.15 -21.72 5.04
CA SER A 486 -32.36 -20.49 4.27
C SER A 486 -31.34 -20.27 3.15
N LEU A 487 -30.07 -20.66 3.35
CA LEU A 487 -29.00 -20.39 2.38
C LEU A 487 -29.11 -21.29 1.15
N ARG A 488 -29.33 -22.60 1.34
CA ARG A 488 -29.54 -23.53 0.22
C ARG A 488 -30.76 -23.13 -0.61
N GLN A 489 -31.82 -22.67 0.05
CA GLN A 489 -33.01 -22.14 -0.63
C GLN A 489 -32.69 -20.87 -1.41
N ALA A 490 -31.88 -19.95 -0.86
CA ALA A 490 -31.46 -18.73 -1.53
C ALA A 490 -30.60 -19.03 -2.78
N LEU A 491 -29.63 -19.96 -2.67
CA LEU A 491 -28.78 -20.39 -3.79
C LEU A 491 -29.59 -21.10 -4.89
N SER A 492 -30.48 -22.00 -4.49
CA SER A 492 -31.39 -22.70 -5.41
C SER A 492 -32.34 -21.70 -6.11
N SER A 493 -32.88 -20.73 -5.38
CA SER A 493 -33.72 -19.68 -5.96
C SER A 493 -32.94 -18.78 -6.93
N ALA A 494 -31.70 -18.42 -6.59
CA ALA A 494 -30.84 -17.58 -7.44
C ALA A 494 -30.52 -18.23 -8.78
N THR A 495 -30.40 -19.56 -8.81
CA THR A 495 -29.95 -20.37 -9.96
C THR A 495 -31.08 -21.06 -10.73
N GLY A 496 -32.33 -20.91 -10.26
CA GLY A 496 -33.50 -21.54 -10.86
C GLY A 496 -33.63 -23.04 -10.59
N GLY A 497 -33.25 -23.49 -9.39
CA GLY A 497 -33.33 -24.89 -8.97
C GLY A 497 -32.09 -25.73 -9.26
N ARG A 498 -31.04 -25.13 -9.84
CA ARG A 498 -29.76 -25.79 -10.13
C ARG A 498 -28.82 -25.74 -8.94
N GLU A 499 -27.78 -26.57 -8.98
CA GLU A 499 -26.62 -26.44 -8.09
C GLU A 499 -25.81 -25.19 -8.48
N ALA A 500 -25.53 -24.32 -7.52
CA ALA A 500 -24.88 -23.03 -7.75
C ALA A 500 -23.44 -23.19 -8.25
N HIS A 501 -22.69 -24.17 -7.74
CA HIS A 501 -21.33 -24.44 -8.22
C HIS A 501 -21.34 -24.87 -9.71
N ARG A 502 -22.32 -25.67 -10.15
CA ARG A 502 -22.44 -26.07 -11.57
C ARG A 502 -22.81 -24.89 -12.45
N TYR A 503 -23.76 -24.06 -12.00
CA TYR A 503 -24.12 -22.84 -12.71
C TYR A 503 -22.89 -21.93 -12.91
N LEU A 504 -22.10 -21.72 -11.85
CA LEU A 504 -20.91 -20.88 -11.92
C LEU A 504 -19.90 -21.43 -12.93
N ARG A 505 -19.68 -22.75 -12.92
CA ARG A 505 -18.80 -23.44 -13.86
C ARG A 505 -19.24 -23.29 -15.31
N GLU A 506 -20.55 -23.35 -15.59
CA GLU A 506 -21.11 -23.12 -16.92
C GLU A 506 -20.95 -21.65 -17.37
N ALA A 507 -21.17 -20.69 -16.47
CA ALA A 507 -21.08 -19.26 -16.77
C ALA A 507 -19.62 -18.72 -16.75
N ARG A 508 -18.66 -19.51 -16.27
CA ARG A 508 -17.28 -19.09 -16.00
C ARG A 508 -16.62 -18.38 -17.18
N GLN A 509 -16.70 -18.96 -18.37
CA GLN A 509 -16.05 -18.43 -19.55
C GLN A 509 -16.65 -17.09 -19.98
N SER A 510 -17.98 -16.97 -20.00
CA SER A 510 -18.66 -15.74 -20.41
C SER A 510 -18.43 -14.60 -19.41
N ILE A 511 -18.39 -14.90 -18.11
CA ILE A 511 -18.06 -13.93 -17.05
C ILE A 511 -16.62 -13.46 -17.19
N THR A 512 -15.67 -14.38 -17.38
CA THR A 512 -14.23 -14.08 -17.49
C THR A 512 -13.94 -13.17 -18.70
N GLU A 513 -14.54 -13.47 -19.85
CA GLU A 513 -14.37 -12.66 -21.06
C GLU A 513 -15.19 -11.36 -21.05
N GLY A 514 -16.12 -11.21 -20.10
CA GLY A 514 -16.96 -10.02 -19.97
C GLY A 514 -18.06 -9.95 -21.04
N VAL A 515 -18.52 -11.11 -21.51
CA VAL A 515 -19.62 -11.26 -22.50
C VAL A 515 -20.87 -11.90 -21.90
N ALA A 516 -20.87 -12.15 -20.58
CA ALA A 516 -22.05 -12.60 -19.85
C ALA A 516 -23.20 -11.58 -19.98
N ASP A 517 -24.42 -12.08 -20.19
CA ASP A 517 -25.61 -11.25 -20.27
C ASP A 517 -26.04 -10.72 -18.89
N ALA A 518 -27.02 -9.81 -18.89
CA ALA A 518 -27.48 -9.17 -17.67
C ALA A 518 -28.07 -10.16 -16.65
N ASP A 519 -28.68 -11.25 -17.11
CA ASP A 519 -29.28 -12.24 -16.22
C ASP A 519 -28.23 -13.12 -15.57
N ALA A 520 -27.18 -13.51 -16.31
CA ALA A 520 -26.02 -14.19 -15.76
C ALA A 520 -25.30 -13.36 -14.70
N LEU A 521 -25.12 -12.05 -14.95
CA LEU A 521 -24.52 -11.14 -13.98
C LEU A 521 -25.42 -10.95 -12.74
N LYS A 522 -26.75 -10.89 -12.90
CA LYS A 522 -27.68 -10.84 -11.75
C LYS A 522 -27.61 -12.12 -10.92
N THR A 523 -27.53 -13.29 -11.55
CA THR A 523 -27.40 -14.56 -10.84
C THR A 523 -26.06 -14.63 -10.11
N LEU A 524 -24.95 -14.23 -10.75
CA LEU A 524 -23.65 -14.13 -10.09
C LEU A 524 -23.71 -13.23 -8.85
N LEU A 525 -24.30 -12.04 -8.96
CA LEU A 525 -24.46 -11.12 -7.82
C LEU A 525 -25.25 -11.75 -6.67
N ARG A 526 -26.35 -12.46 -6.98
CA ARG A 526 -27.16 -13.14 -5.96
C ARG A 526 -26.38 -14.25 -5.26
N ILE A 527 -25.62 -15.04 -6.02
CA ILE A 527 -24.75 -16.09 -5.48
C ILE A 527 -23.69 -15.48 -4.57
N THR A 528 -23.00 -14.41 -5.01
CA THR A 528 -21.99 -13.72 -4.20
C THR A 528 -22.58 -13.15 -2.92
N ILE A 529 -23.76 -12.52 -2.97
CA ILE A 529 -24.43 -11.99 -1.77
C ILE A 529 -24.79 -13.11 -0.79
N ALA A 530 -25.28 -14.26 -1.29
CA ALA A 530 -25.59 -15.41 -0.46
C ALA A 530 -24.33 -15.97 0.23
N SER A 531 -23.22 -16.10 -0.51
CA SER A 531 -21.91 -16.49 0.03
C SER A 531 -21.44 -15.55 1.13
N LEU A 532 -21.47 -14.23 0.88
CA LEU A 532 -21.07 -13.22 1.86
C LEU A 532 -21.95 -13.25 3.11
N TYR A 533 -23.26 -13.47 2.95
CA TYR A 533 -24.17 -13.60 4.07
C TYR A 533 -23.82 -14.81 4.94
N HIS A 534 -23.51 -15.95 4.32
CA HIS A 534 -23.05 -17.15 5.04
C HIS A 534 -21.78 -16.89 5.86
N ASP A 535 -20.79 -16.20 5.27
CA ASP A 535 -19.55 -15.86 5.97
C ASP A 535 -19.81 -14.94 7.18
N VAL A 536 -20.71 -13.98 7.04
CA VAL A 536 -21.10 -13.08 8.14
C VAL A 536 -21.80 -13.85 9.25
N GLU A 537 -22.77 -14.72 8.94
CA GLU A 537 -23.47 -15.52 9.96
C GLU A 537 -22.51 -16.45 10.70
N ARG A 538 -21.66 -17.18 9.97
CA ARG A 538 -20.64 -18.07 10.55
C ARG A 538 -19.70 -17.30 11.49
N ASN A 539 -19.31 -16.09 11.12
CA ASN A 539 -18.46 -15.25 11.97
C ASN A 539 -19.18 -14.70 13.20
N VAL A 540 -20.47 -14.36 13.10
CA VAL A 540 -21.30 -13.93 14.24
C VAL A 540 -21.50 -15.06 15.24
N ASP A 541 -21.71 -16.29 14.80
CA ASP A 541 -21.90 -17.44 15.68
C ASP A 541 -20.62 -17.81 16.44
N ILE A 542 -19.45 -17.66 15.80
CA ILE A 542 -18.17 -17.83 16.51
C ILE A 542 -17.93 -16.71 17.54
N VAL A 543 -18.40 -15.49 17.28
CA VAL A 543 -18.34 -14.37 18.25
C VAL A 543 -19.30 -14.60 19.43
N ARG A 544 -20.50 -15.14 19.19
CA ARG A 544 -21.48 -15.48 20.24
C ARG A 544 -21.05 -16.67 21.10
N GLY A 545 -20.39 -17.68 20.52
CA GLY A 545 -19.84 -18.82 21.26
C GLY A 545 -18.67 -18.45 22.19
N GLY A 546 -18.01 -17.32 21.96
CA GLY A 546 -16.90 -16.81 22.78
C GLY A 546 -17.21 -15.60 23.67
N CYS A 547 -18.36 -14.94 23.49
CA CYS A 547 -18.71 -13.72 24.24
C CYS A 547 -20.24 -13.57 24.36
N ALA A 548 -20.78 -13.82 25.56
CA ALA A 548 -22.22 -13.81 25.85
C ALA A 548 -22.85 -12.39 25.93
N SER A 549 -22.16 -11.32 25.53
CA SER A 549 -22.62 -9.95 25.82
C SER A 549 -22.31 -8.87 24.77
N VAL A 550 -22.18 -9.21 23.49
CA VAL A 550 -22.19 -8.17 22.44
C VAL A 550 -23.63 -7.96 21.96
N GLY A 551 -24.25 -6.91 22.48
CA GLY A 551 -25.59 -6.45 22.09
C GLY A 551 -25.70 -6.14 20.59
N ARG A 552 -26.92 -6.25 20.07
CA ARG A 552 -27.32 -6.13 18.64
C ARG A 552 -27.08 -4.75 17.97
N ASN A 553 -26.11 -3.95 18.41
CA ASN A 553 -25.80 -2.65 17.80
C ASN A 553 -24.54 -2.65 16.95
N ALA A 554 -23.98 -3.84 16.63
CA ALA A 554 -23.04 -4.00 15.54
C ALA A 554 -23.80 -4.00 14.19
N SER A 555 -24.42 -2.87 13.83
CA SER A 555 -24.69 -2.57 12.43
C SER A 555 -23.34 -2.23 11.78
N VAL A 556 -22.59 -3.28 11.49
CA VAL A 556 -21.30 -3.25 10.81
C VAL A 556 -21.60 -3.20 9.31
N TYR A 557 -21.10 -2.12 8.68
CA TYR A 557 -21.30 -1.62 7.31
C TYR A 557 -22.57 -0.80 7.09
#